data_AF-A0A9K3PNA5-F1
#
_entry.id   AF-A0A9K3PNA5-F1
#
_cell.length_a   1.000
_cell.length_b   1.000
_cell.length_c   1.000
_cell.angle_alpha   90.00
_cell.angle_beta   90.00
_cell.angle_gamma   90.00
#
_symmetry.space_group_name_H-M   'P 1'
#
loop_
_entity.id
_entity.type
_entity.pdbx_description
1 polymer ?
#
loop_
_entity_poly.entity_id
_entity_poly.type
_entity_poly.pdbx_seq_one_letter_code
_entity_poly.pdbx_strand_id
1 'polypeptide(L)'
;MPGMVMVPKTTNTMVTNPTYARKRMQQEQFSATSSRQSLNAYSLGEESFDSILAMDSPFVKKVDTATNSIKKVEDDDFDPFHIGDAATFNSTTSPLPTTGSSTIAAADALSTVSDASSLPALVPPKMLVKFKVHEEVSSVMSLTEGTSHVYFQGTIQAQVVSSDALKNAPFTLQSSAGDGSNNIEFTGNKLYTKTSLSKEGDKRMVHVVKIPKEIVGFVTVGTYTSSCKIEHMPLLLEQKVVRNKSKLQIAIQVRSKLTNPDELTKFTIMVSIPPRVNSNSIVIVSGEGGKWDRYKRCITWEIEHLPKGQSFMVSAKGALDDTSESPEAAASNEGLDFPVMLRCTSNDQISPFCFGAVQASGYPAYVSSSIVGKSFRIIHRLQ
;
A
#
# COMPACT_ATOMS: atom_id res chain seq x y z
N MET A 1 54.38 18.97 57.14
CA MET A 1 53.26 18.52 56.30
C MET A 1 53.82 18.04 54.98
N PRO A 2 53.44 16.83 54.53
CA PRO A 2 54.06 16.13 53.41
C PRO A 2 53.36 16.42 52.07
N GLY A 3 54.08 16.23 50.97
CA GLY A 3 53.55 16.28 49.61
C GLY A 3 54.56 15.76 48.59
N MET A 4 54.99 14.50 48.77
CA MET A 4 55.82 13.77 47.81
C MET A 4 55.02 13.52 46.53
N VAL A 5 55.53 14.02 45.40
CA VAL A 5 55.03 13.73 44.06
C VAL A 5 55.66 12.42 43.58
N MET A 6 54.82 11.41 43.34
CA MET A 6 55.20 10.12 42.78
C MET A 6 55.29 10.20 41.26
N VAL A 7 56.46 9.85 40.73
CA VAL A 7 56.68 9.48 39.33
C VAL A 7 56.56 7.95 39.21
N PRO A 8 55.93 7.43 38.15
CA PRO A 8 56.34 6.13 37.63
C PRO A 8 56.74 6.17 36.14
N LYS A 9 57.99 5.77 35.93
CA LYS A 9 58.61 4.93 34.89
C LYS A 9 57.83 4.59 33.59
N THR A 10 58.51 4.87 32.46
CA THR A 10 58.89 3.96 31.34
C THR A 10 58.29 2.54 31.39
N THR A 11 57.77 1.91 30.32
CA THR A 11 58.33 1.70 28.97
C THR A 11 57.26 0.93 28.18
N ASN A 12 57.04 1.20 26.88
CA ASN A 12 56.90 0.10 25.90
C ASN A 12 56.95 0.60 24.45
N THR A 13 57.98 0.09 23.79
CA THR A 13 58.32 0.18 22.38
C THR A 13 57.30 -0.63 21.57
N MET A 14 56.59 0.00 20.63
CA MET A 14 55.97 -0.74 19.52
C MET A 14 56.78 -0.51 18.26
N VAL A 15 57.44 -1.60 17.86
CA VAL A 15 58.15 -1.80 16.62
C VAL A 15 57.15 -1.78 15.47
N THR A 16 57.29 -0.82 14.57
CA THR A 16 56.66 -0.84 13.25
C THR A 16 57.38 -1.85 12.36
N ASN A 17 56.68 -2.89 11.93
CA ASN A 17 57.14 -3.82 10.90
C ASN A 17 56.49 -3.43 9.56
N PRO A 18 57.26 -2.98 8.55
CA PRO A 18 56.75 -2.78 7.20
C PRO A 18 57.16 -3.97 6.32
N THR A 19 56.30 -4.98 6.22
CA THR A 19 56.53 -6.08 5.28
C THR A 19 55.21 -6.48 4.65
N TYR A 20 54.83 -5.86 3.53
CA TYR A 20 54.11 -6.52 2.43
C TYR A 20 54.17 -5.62 1.18
N ALA A 21 55.32 -5.69 0.50
CA ALA A 21 55.46 -5.30 -0.89
C ALA A 21 55.75 -6.58 -1.69
N ARG A 22 54.76 -7.08 -2.44
CA ARG A 22 54.88 -7.82 -3.72
C ARG A 22 53.61 -8.61 -4.04
N LYS A 23 52.78 -8.05 -4.92
CA LYS A 23 52.24 -8.72 -6.11
C LYS A 23 51.38 -7.72 -6.89
N ARG A 24 52.06 -6.92 -7.71
CA ARG A 24 51.47 -6.15 -8.81
C ARG A 24 52.26 -6.55 -10.04
N MET A 25 51.66 -7.38 -10.89
CA MET A 25 51.87 -7.54 -12.34
C MET A 25 51.36 -8.92 -12.76
N GLN A 26 50.69 -8.93 -13.92
CA GLN A 26 50.07 -10.06 -14.62
C GLN A 26 48.65 -10.42 -14.15
N GLN A 27 47.66 -9.64 -14.61
CA GLN A 27 46.69 -10.18 -15.58
C GLN A 27 45.98 -8.99 -16.26
N GLU A 28 46.56 -8.54 -17.37
CA GLU A 28 45.80 -7.87 -18.43
C GLU A 28 45.21 -8.94 -19.34
N GLN A 29 44.09 -8.59 -19.96
CA GLN A 29 43.39 -9.21 -21.09
C GLN A 29 42.24 -10.16 -20.74
N PHE A 30 41.15 -9.94 -21.48
CA PHE A 30 39.79 -10.49 -21.35
C PHE A 30 38.98 -9.80 -20.23
N SER A 31 37.97 -8.95 -20.48
CA SER A 31 36.98 -9.01 -21.55
C SER A 31 36.28 -7.65 -21.70
N ALA A 32 36.29 -7.12 -22.92
CA ALA A 32 35.45 -5.99 -23.32
C ALA A 32 34.56 -6.45 -24.49
N THR A 33 33.33 -6.84 -24.18
CA THR A 33 32.20 -6.91 -25.13
C THR A 33 30.91 -7.05 -24.34
N SER A 34 30.42 -5.93 -23.79
CA SER A 34 29.04 -5.83 -23.29
C SER A 34 28.17 -5.36 -24.45
N SER A 35 27.41 -6.29 -25.03
CA SER A 35 26.44 -6.05 -26.08
C SER A 35 25.26 -5.26 -25.53
N ARG A 36 25.08 -4.06 -26.07
CA ARG A 36 23.83 -3.30 -26.02
C ARG A 36 22.72 -4.14 -26.67
N GLN A 37 21.73 -4.55 -25.90
CA GLN A 37 20.42 -4.89 -26.44
C GLN A 37 19.45 -3.75 -26.12
N SER A 38 19.05 -3.10 -27.21
CA SER A 38 18.00 -2.09 -27.31
C SER A 38 16.65 -2.66 -26.91
N LEU A 39 15.98 -2.02 -25.95
CA LEU A 39 14.56 -2.21 -25.68
C LEU A 39 13.78 -1.52 -26.80
N ASN A 40 13.18 -2.31 -27.68
CA ASN A 40 12.18 -1.84 -28.63
C ASN A 40 10.87 -1.60 -27.87
N ALA A 41 10.37 -0.37 -27.97
CA ALA A 41 9.05 0.03 -27.53
C ALA A 41 7.99 -0.65 -28.41
N TYR A 42 7.11 -1.43 -27.79
CA TYR A 42 5.84 -1.83 -28.40
C TYR A 42 4.78 -0.80 -28.04
N SER A 43 4.41 0.00 -29.04
CA SER A 43 3.24 0.85 -29.09
C SER A 43 2.02 -0.03 -29.31
N LEU A 44 1.19 -0.23 -28.29
CA LEU A 44 -0.12 -0.86 -28.44
C LEU A 44 -1.15 0.23 -28.76
N GLY A 45 -1.74 0.09 -29.94
CA GLY A 45 -2.83 0.93 -30.42
C GLY A 45 -4.09 0.75 -29.60
N GLU A 46 -4.81 1.85 -29.48
CA GLU A 46 -6.19 1.92 -29.01
C GLU A 46 -7.08 1.21 -30.04
N GLU A 47 -7.77 0.14 -29.62
CA GLU A 47 -8.97 -0.33 -30.33
C GLU A 47 -10.16 -0.31 -29.38
N SER A 48 -11.16 0.44 -29.80
CA SER A 48 -12.48 0.60 -29.21
C SER A 48 -13.27 -0.71 -29.27
N PHE A 49 -13.87 -1.11 -28.15
CA PHE A 49 -14.92 -2.13 -28.12
C PHE A 49 -16.22 -1.49 -27.63
N ASP A 50 -16.97 -0.93 -28.58
CA ASP A 50 -18.41 -0.73 -28.48
C ASP A 50 -19.06 -1.68 -29.51
N SER A 51 -19.84 -2.66 -29.04
CA SER A 51 -21.17 -3.01 -29.59
C SER A 51 -21.67 -4.35 -29.06
N ILE A 52 -22.78 -4.23 -28.34
CA ILE A 52 -23.75 -5.25 -27.92
C ILE A 52 -24.60 -5.63 -29.15
N LEU A 53 -24.99 -6.90 -29.30
CA LEU A 53 -26.41 -7.34 -29.43
C LEU A 53 -26.56 -8.81 -29.89
N ALA A 54 -27.30 -9.54 -29.05
CA ALA A 54 -28.38 -10.48 -29.36
C ALA A 54 -28.16 -11.61 -30.38
N MET A 55 -28.19 -12.85 -29.90
CA MET A 55 -28.76 -13.98 -30.63
C MET A 55 -29.46 -14.93 -29.65
N ASP A 56 -30.68 -15.31 -30.04
CA ASP A 56 -31.73 -15.94 -29.26
C ASP A 56 -31.54 -17.44 -28.94
N SER A 57 -32.18 -17.82 -27.84
CA SER A 57 -32.62 -19.18 -27.48
C SER A 57 -33.76 -19.63 -28.40
N PRO A 58 -33.86 -20.92 -28.81
CA PRO A 58 -34.63 -21.86 -27.98
C PRO A 58 -34.14 -23.32 -28.07
N PHE A 59 -34.21 -24.09 -26.98
CA PHE A 59 -34.72 -25.48 -27.09
C PHE A 59 -35.11 -26.06 -25.72
N VAL A 60 -36.40 -26.33 -25.59
CA VAL A 60 -37.01 -27.15 -24.53
C VAL A 60 -36.94 -28.61 -24.95
N LYS A 61 -36.40 -29.49 -24.09
CA LYS A 61 -36.82 -30.89 -24.03
C LYS A 61 -36.82 -31.39 -22.57
N LYS A 62 -38.01 -31.79 -22.12
CA LYS A 62 -38.28 -32.63 -20.95
C LYS A 62 -37.61 -33.99 -21.13
N VAL A 63 -36.96 -34.52 -20.09
CA VAL A 63 -36.74 -35.96 -19.90
C VAL A 63 -36.88 -36.29 -18.41
N ASP A 64 -37.52 -37.43 -18.18
CA ASP A 64 -38.12 -37.91 -16.95
C ASP A 64 -37.16 -38.35 -15.84
N THR A 65 -37.77 -38.34 -14.66
CA THR A 65 -37.37 -38.85 -13.34
C THR A 65 -36.80 -40.26 -13.36
N ALA A 66 -35.61 -40.44 -12.77
CA ALA A 66 -35.19 -41.71 -12.18
C ALA A 66 -34.45 -41.44 -10.86
N THR A 67 -35.15 -41.71 -9.76
CA THR A 67 -34.64 -41.75 -8.40
C THR A 67 -33.63 -42.88 -8.25
N ASN A 68 -32.36 -42.54 -8.03
CA ASN A 68 -31.36 -43.46 -7.51
C ASN A 68 -30.78 -42.87 -6.22
N SER A 69 -31.23 -43.43 -5.10
CA SER A 69 -30.72 -43.18 -3.75
C SER A 69 -29.33 -43.78 -3.59
N ILE A 70 -28.31 -43.00 -3.92
CA ILE A 70 -26.91 -43.29 -3.59
C ILE A 70 -26.67 -42.74 -2.19
N LYS A 71 -26.26 -43.62 -1.27
CA LYS A 71 -25.78 -43.25 0.07
C LYS A 71 -24.66 -42.21 -0.07
N LYS A 72 -24.92 -40.97 0.33
CA LYS A 72 -23.88 -39.98 0.61
C LYS A 72 -23.07 -40.51 1.78
N VAL A 73 -21.84 -40.94 1.49
CA VAL A 73 -20.78 -40.97 2.50
C VAL A 73 -20.55 -39.50 2.86
N GLU A 74 -20.75 -39.16 4.12
CA GLU A 74 -20.42 -37.87 4.70
C GLU A 74 -18.89 -37.73 4.67
N ASP A 75 -18.37 -37.27 3.53
CA ASP A 75 -16.98 -36.82 3.44
C ASP A 75 -16.89 -35.49 4.19
N ASP A 76 -16.45 -35.61 5.44
CA ASP A 76 -15.65 -34.66 6.21
C ASP A 76 -15.93 -33.17 5.95
N ASP A 77 -16.54 -32.52 6.95
CA ASP A 77 -16.47 -31.08 7.19
C ASP A 77 -15.00 -30.66 7.34
N PHE A 78 -14.33 -30.52 6.21
CA PHE A 78 -12.99 -30.00 6.12
C PHE A 78 -13.03 -28.50 6.43
N ASP A 79 -12.87 -28.18 7.71
CA ASP A 79 -12.50 -26.85 8.20
C ASP A 79 -10.97 -26.79 8.35
N PRO A 80 -10.24 -26.35 7.31
CA PRO A 80 -8.77 -26.33 7.36
C PRO A 80 -8.20 -25.41 8.44
N PHE A 81 -8.99 -24.47 8.97
CA PHE A 81 -8.55 -23.43 9.87
C PHE A 81 -9.19 -23.53 11.27
N HIS A 82 -10.10 -24.48 11.49
CA HIS A 82 -10.78 -24.74 12.77
C HIS A 82 -11.46 -23.48 13.33
N ILE A 83 -12.13 -22.71 12.47
CA ILE A 83 -12.83 -21.48 12.85
C ILE A 83 -14.29 -21.83 13.12
N GLY A 84 -14.54 -22.41 14.28
CA GLY A 84 -15.89 -22.56 14.82
C GLY A 84 -16.56 -21.20 15.01
N ASP A 85 -17.87 -21.16 14.70
CA ASP A 85 -18.78 -20.02 14.76
C ASP A 85 -18.61 -19.14 16.02
N ALA A 86 -17.79 -18.10 15.92
CA ALA A 86 -17.65 -17.10 16.96
C ALA A 86 -17.63 -15.69 16.37
N ALA A 87 -18.81 -15.04 16.40
CA ALA A 87 -19.02 -13.60 16.70
C ALA A 87 -20.19 -13.01 15.90
N THR A 88 -21.43 -13.31 16.29
CA THR A 88 -22.59 -12.46 15.98
C THR A 88 -22.64 -11.34 17.02
N PHE A 89 -22.01 -10.19 16.74
CA PHE A 89 -22.09 -9.01 17.59
C PHE A 89 -23.22 -8.09 17.12
N ASN A 90 -24.31 -8.07 17.89
CA ASN A 90 -25.38 -7.08 17.75
C ASN A 90 -24.92 -5.76 18.39
N SER A 91 -24.81 -4.70 17.58
CA SER A 91 -24.49 -3.34 18.03
C SER A 91 -25.77 -2.56 18.34
N THR A 92 -26.03 -2.35 19.63
CA THR A 92 -27.10 -1.50 20.15
C THR A 92 -26.61 -0.04 20.18
N THR A 93 -27.30 0.82 19.44
CA THR A 93 -27.11 2.28 19.38
C THR A 93 -27.56 2.98 20.66
N SER A 94 -26.81 3.99 21.11
CA SER A 94 -27.19 4.89 22.21
C SER A 94 -27.11 6.35 21.74
N PRO A 95 -28.08 7.23 22.11
CA PRO A 95 -28.19 8.58 21.57
C PRO A 95 -27.47 9.66 22.39
N LEU A 96 -27.20 10.75 21.68
CA LEU A 96 -26.53 12.01 22.03
C LEU A 96 -27.30 12.82 23.10
N PRO A 97 -26.62 13.60 23.98
CA PRO A 97 -27.25 14.71 24.69
C PRO A 97 -26.95 16.07 24.05
N THR A 98 -28.02 16.84 23.93
CA THR A 98 -28.14 18.23 23.47
C THR A 98 -28.07 19.18 24.66
N THR A 99 -27.24 20.24 24.63
CA THR A 99 -27.37 21.50 25.40
C THR A 99 -26.15 22.40 25.07
N GLY A 100 -26.20 23.72 24.95
CA GLY A 100 -27.27 24.68 25.24
C GLY A 100 -26.93 26.06 24.63
N SER A 101 -27.99 26.84 24.51
CA SER A 101 -28.04 28.23 24.06
C SER A 101 -27.61 29.19 25.16
N SER A 102 -26.82 30.22 24.83
CA SER A 102 -26.72 31.43 25.64
C SER A 102 -26.68 32.69 24.78
N THR A 103 -27.46 33.65 25.23
CA THR A 103 -27.85 34.92 24.62
C THR A 103 -27.21 36.10 25.37
N ILE A 104 -27.07 37.22 24.65
CA ILE A 104 -27.00 38.63 25.11
C ILE A 104 -25.66 39.15 25.65
N ALA A 105 -25.10 40.16 24.96
CA ALA A 105 -25.02 41.54 25.48
C ALA A 105 -24.47 42.48 24.40
N ALA A 106 -25.32 43.41 23.96
CA ALA A 106 -24.92 44.58 23.18
C ALA A 106 -24.44 45.67 24.14
N ALA A 107 -23.22 46.17 23.92
CA ALA A 107 -22.70 47.35 24.58
C ALA A 107 -22.20 48.31 23.49
N ASP A 108 -22.98 49.37 23.28
CA ASP A 108 -22.61 50.56 22.53
C ASP A 108 -21.51 51.31 23.29
N ALA A 109 -20.36 51.49 22.64
CA ALA A 109 -19.35 52.44 23.07
C ALA A 109 -18.86 53.21 21.84
N LEU A 110 -19.34 54.45 21.71
CA LEU A 110 -18.78 55.46 20.82
C LEU A 110 -17.32 55.70 21.24
N SER A 111 -16.38 55.38 20.35
CA SER A 111 -14.97 55.75 20.50
C SER A 111 -14.56 56.77 19.44
N THR A 112 -13.93 57.81 19.97
CA THR A 112 -13.45 59.04 19.36
C THR A 112 -12.39 58.76 18.32
N VAL A 113 -12.57 59.32 17.11
CA VAL A 113 -11.63 59.21 15.99
C VAL A 113 -10.42 60.10 16.26
N SER A 114 -9.30 59.48 16.62
CA SER A 114 -7.98 60.13 16.64
C SER A 114 -7.27 59.78 15.33
N ASP A 115 -7.10 60.79 14.47
CA ASP A 115 -6.27 60.74 13.27
C ASP A 115 -4.81 60.46 13.64
N ALA A 116 -4.43 59.19 13.59
CA ALA A 116 -3.05 58.76 13.49
C ALA A 116 -2.91 57.99 12.17
N SER A 117 -2.44 58.70 11.14
CA SER A 117 -2.07 58.16 9.82
C SER A 117 -0.81 57.28 9.94
N SER A 118 -0.89 56.18 10.68
CA SER A 118 -0.04 55.02 10.47
C SER A 118 -0.83 54.03 9.62
N LEU A 119 -0.33 53.70 8.43
CA LEU A 119 -0.92 52.64 7.61
C LEU A 119 -1.03 51.40 8.52
N PRO A 120 -2.23 50.81 8.71
CA PRO A 120 -2.39 49.66 9.58
C PRO A 120 -1.42 48.60 9.10
N ALA A 121 -0.55 48.13 9.99
CA ALA A 121 0.41 47.08 9.68
C ALA A 121 -0.36 45.93 9.00
N LEU A 122 -0.05 45.69 7.72
CA LEU A 122 -0.81 44.77 6.90
C LEU A 122 -0.72 43.38 7.52
N VAL A 123 -1.81 42.93 8.15
CA VAL A 123 -1.86 41.65 8.84
C VAL A 123 -1.58 40.53 7.82
N PRO A 124 -0.63 39.62 8.08
CA PRO A 124 -0.35 38.53 7.16
C PRO A 124 -1.62 37.70 6.88
N PRO A 125 -1.85 37.29 5.62
CA PRO A 125 -3.03 36.52 5.27
C PRO A 125 -3.05 35.16 5.97
N LYS A 126 -4.26 34.67 6.28
CA LYS A 126 -4.49 33.33 6.80
C LYS A 126 -4.71 32.38 5.63
N MET A 127 -4.02 31.26 5.64
CA MET A 127 -4.07 30.25 4.59
C MET A 127 -4.28 28.86 5.18
N LEU A 128 -5.30 28.17 4.71
CA LEU A 128 -5.60 26.77 5.02
C LEU A 128 -5.25 25.91 3.81
N VAL A 129 -4.37 24.93 4.01
CA VAL A 129 -3.97 23.94 3.00
C VAL A 129 -4.61 22.58 3.33
N LYS A 130 -5.50 22.11 2.48
CA LYS A 130 -6.13 20.79 2.60
C LYS A 130 -5.39 19.80 1.72
N PHE A 131 -5.04 18.64 2.26
CA PHE A 131 -4.36 17.58 1.53
C PHE A 131 -5.28 16.38 1.27
N LYS A 132 -5.10 15.76 0.11
CA LYS A 132 -5.55 14.39 -0.18
C LYS A 132 -4.35 13.53 -0.54
N VAL A 133 -4.27 12.35 0.06
CA VAL A 133 -3.18 11.40 -0.16
C VAL A 133 -3.77 10.11 -0.73
N HIS A 134 -3.20 9.64 -1.82
CA HIS A 134 -3.55 8.35 -2.41
C HIS A 134 -2.30 7.49 -2.58
N GLU A 135 -2.35 6.23 -2.14
CA GLU A 135 -1.22 5.30 -2.20
C GLU A 135 -1.50 4.09 -3.09
N GLU A 136 -0.57 3.82 -4.00
CA GLU A 136 -0.43 2.52 -4.65
C GLU A 136 0.61 1.72 -3.87
N VAL A 137 0.19 0.59 -3.31
CA VAL A 137 0.98 -0.21 -2.38
C VAL A 137 1.26 -1.57 -3.00
N SER A 138 2.53 -1.92 -3.15
CA SER A 138 2.94 -3.27 -3.54
C SER A 138 3.60 -3.95 -2.36
N SER A 139 3.14 -5.15 -2.03
CA SER A 139 3.61 -5.89 -0.88
C SER A 139 3.90 -7.35 -1.25
N VAL A 140 4.97 -7.88 -0.67
CA VAL A 140 5.33 -9.31 -0.72
C VAL A 140 5.49 -9.80 0.71
N MET A 141 4.73 -10.82 1.07
CA MET A 141 4.79 -11.42 2.41
C MET A 141 5.97 -12.39 2.50
N SER A 142 6.77 -12.24 3.57
CA SER A 142 7.76 -13.26 3.93
C SER A 142 7.13 -14.26 4.90
N LEU A 143 6.97 -15.51 4.46
CA LEU A 143 6.36 -16.59 5.25
C LEU A 143 7.12 -16.89 6.56
N THR A 144 8.43 -16.60 6.61
CA THR A 144 9.28 -16.97 7.74
C THR A 144 9.26 -15.96 8.89
N GLU A 145 8.98 -14.68 8.61
CA GLU A 145 9.15 -13.58 9.58
C GLU A 145 7.82 -12.93 9.99
N GLY A 146 6.71 -13.25 9.33
CA GLY A 146 5.43 -12.53 9.54
C GLY A 146 5.50 -11.04 9.16
N THR A 147 6.58 -10.62 8.51
CA THR A 147 6.77 -9.27 8.00
C THR A 147 6.55 -9.22 6.50
N SER A 148 6.11 -8.07 6.02
CA SER A 148 5.95 -7.81 4.59
C SER A 148 6.94 -6.75 4.14
N HIS A 149 7.59 -6.99 3.01
CA HIS A 149 8.31 -5.96 2.29
C HIS A 149 7.29 -5.14 1.51
N VAL A 150 7.23 -3.84 1.78
CA VAL A 150 6.22 -2.95 1.21
C VAL A 150 6.89 -1.82 0.45
N TYR A 151 6.41 -1.58 -0.75
CA TYR A 151 6.75 -0.46 -1.59
C TYR A 151 5.53 0.46 -1.75
N PHE A 152 5.74 1.74 -1.48
CA PHE A 152 4.74 2.79 -1.59
C PHE A 152 5.03 3.66 -2.79
N GLN A 153 3.99 3.95 -3.56
CA GLN A 153 3.96 5.04 -4.51
C GLN A 153 2.75 5.92 -4.20
N GLY A 154 2.99 7.07 -3.57
CA GLY A 154 1.94 7.98 -3.16
C GLY A 154 1.80 9.19 -4.08
N THR A 155 0.57 9.69 -4.22
CA THR A 155 0.24 10.95 -4.87
C THR A 155 -0.31 11.92 -3.83
N ILE A 156 0.22 13.15 -3.81
CA ILE A 156 -0.22 14.21 -2.91
C ILE A 156 -0.96 15.25 -3.73
N GLN A 157 -2.19 15.53 -3.32
CA GLN A 157 -2.98 16.64 -3.85
C GLN A 157 -3.19 17.69 -2.76
N ALA A 158 -3.20 18.96 -3.15
CA ALA A 158 -3.46 20.07 -2.24
C ALA A 158 -4.54 21.00 -2.79
N GLN A 159 -5.34 21.56 -1.89
CA GLN A 159 -6.26 22.66 -2.13
C GLN A 159 -5.94 23.79 -1.17
N VAL A 160 -5.88 25.02 -1.66
CA VAL A 160 -5.55 26.21 -0.86
C VAL A 160 -6.76 27.10 -0.70
N VAL A 161 -7.06 27.47 0.55
CA VAL A 161 -8.05 28.49 0.90
C VAL A 161 -7.34 29.62 1.63
N SER A 162 -7.28 30.80 1.02
CA SER A 162 -6.58 31.98 1.54
C SER A 162 -7.55 33.13 1.78
N SER A 163 -7.33 33.89 2.86
CA SER A 163 -8.04 35.14 3.15
C SER A 163 -7.64 36.28 2.23
N ASP A 164 -6.49 36.18 1.56
CA ASP A 164 -6.10 37.12 0.51
C ASP A 164 -6.96 36.87 -0.75
N ALA A 165 -7.67 37.90 -1.19
CA ALA A 165 -8.58 37.84 -2.33
C ALA A 165 -7.85 37.73 -3.67
N LEU A 166 -6.61 38.21 -3.76
CA LEU A 166 -5.88 38.37 -5.02
C LEU A 166 -4.91 37.23 -5.27
N LYS A 167 -4.28 36.69 -4.23
CA LYS A 167 -3.23 35.67 -4.38
C LYS A 167 -3.22 34.65 -3.24
N ASN A 168 -2.70 33.47 -3.55
CA ASN A 168 -2.26 32.52 -2.54
C ASN A 168 -0.77 32.70 -2.29
N ALA A 169 -0.37 32.76 -1.02
CA ALA A 169 1.05 32.71 -0.66
C ALA A 169 1.61 31.30 -0.92
N PRO A 170 2.86 31.14 -1.36
CA PRO A 170 3.48 29.82 -1.44
C PRO A 170 3.71 29.24 -0.03
N PHE A 171 3.77 27.92 0.06
CA PHE A 171 4.05 27.20 1.30
C PHE A 171 5.12 26.13 1.06
N THR A 172 5.81 25.72 2.12
CA THR A 172 6.73 24.59 2.09
C THR A 172 5.98 23.32 2.47
N LEU A 173 6.05 22.29 1.63
CA LEU A 173 5.55 20.96 1.97
C LEU A 173 6.49 20.30 2.97
N GLN A 174 5.95 19.85 4.10
CA GLN A 174 6.65 19.05 5.09
C GLN A 174 6.14 17.62 5.05
N SER A 175 7.07 16.67 5.06
CA SER A 175 6.79 15.26 5.28
C SER A 175 7.47 14.81 6.57
N SER A 176 6.75 14.06 7.39
CA SER A 176 7.31 13.38 8.56
C SER A 176 6.93 11.91 8.53
N ALA A 177 7.84 11.03 8.94
CA ALA A 177 7.52 9.64 9.23
C ALA A 177 7.36 9.45 10.73
N GLY A 178 6.36 8.69 11.16
CA GLY A 178 6.11 8.43 12.58
C GLY A 178 7.26 7.78 13.34
N ASP A 179 8.17 7.10 12.63
CA ASP A 179 9.34 6.40 13.17
C ASP A 179 10.65 7.20 13.02
N GLY A 180 10.59 8.43 12.50
CA GLY A 180 11.76 9.25 12.21
C GLY A 180 12.56 8.84 10.98
N SER A 181 12.12 7.83 10.21
CA SER A 181 12.77 7.42 8.96
C SER A 181 12.41 8.38 7.81
N ASN A 182 13.36 9.23 7.40
CA ASN A 182 13.12 10.22 6.33
C ASN A 182 13.41 9.68 4.92
N ASN A 183 13.23 8.37 4.69
CA ASN A 183 13.52 7.74 3.39
C ASN A 183 12.34 7.88 2.42
N ILE A 184 11.85 9.10 2.25
CA ILE A 184 10.83 9.45 1.26
C ILE A 184 11.52 10.14 0.10
N GLU A 185 11.44 9.55 -1.08
CA GLU A 185 11.87 10.22 -2.30
C GLU A 185 10.67 10.97 -2.89
N PHE A 186 10.65 12.29 -2.76
CA PHE A 186 9.57 13.13 -3.26
C PHE A 186 9.92 13.77 -4.61
N THR A 187 9.03 13.58 -5.58
CA THR A 187 9.08 14.21 -6.90
C THR A 187 7.97 15.25 -7.04
N GLY A 188 8.34 16.52 -7.01
CA GLY A 188 7.40 17.64 -7.15
C GLY A 188 6.85 17.79 -8.56
N ASN A 189 5.57 18.16 -8.66
CA ASN A 189 4.97 18.58 -9.92
C ASN A 189 5.59 19.91 -10.37
N LYS A 190 6.26 19.93 -11.53
CA LYS A 190 6.97 21.11 -12.06
C LYS A 190 6.10 22.36 -12.21
N LEU A 191 4.78 22.20 -12.37
CA LEU A 191 3.85 23.33 -12.50
C LEU A 191 3.63 24.07 -11.18
N TYR A 192 3.58 23.34 -10.07
CA TYR A 192 3.18 23.87 -8.76
C TYR A 192 4.27 23.80 -7.71
N THR A 193 5.33 23.02 -7.94
CA THR A 193 6.32 22.69 -6.92
C THR A 193 7.72 22.95 -7.43
N LYS A 194 8.43 23.80 -6.69
CA LYS A 194 9.85 24.09 -6.89
C LYS A 194 10.67 23.42 -5.80
N THR A 195 11.63 22.60 -6.21
CA THR A 195 12.55 21.95 -5.29
C THR A 195 13.86 22.73 -5.23
N SER A 196 14.36 22.97 -4.02
CA SER A 196 15.65 23.64 -3.79
C SER A 196 16.37 23.03 -2.60
N LEU A 197 17.70 23.06 -2.60
CA LEU A 197 18.49 22.67 -1.43
C LEU A 197 18.25 23.67 -0.29
N SER A 198 18.09 23.16 0.93
CA SER A 198 18.05 24.02 2.12
C SER A 198 19.36 24.78 2.26
N LYS A 199 19.28 26.05 2.67
CA LYS A 199 20.46 26.89 2.96
C LYS A 199 21.06 26.59 4.33
N GLU A 200 20.32 25.89 5.18
CA GLU A 200 20.59 25.70 6.62
C GLU A 200 21.53 24.51 6.91
N GLY A 201 22.62 24.32 6.14
CA GLY A 201 23.65 23.29 6.40
C GLY A 201 23.19 21.81 6.29
N ASP A 202 21.89 21.56 6.39
CA ASP A 202 21.23 20.29 6.20
C ASP A 202 20.95 20.12 4.71
N LYS A 203 21.49 19.06 4.10
CA LYS A 203 21.35 18.78 2.65
C LYS A 203 19.94 18.29 2.28
N ARG A 204 18.92 18.70 3.04
CA ARG A 204 17.52 18.35 2.77
C ARG A 204 16.99 19.18 1.61
N MET A 205 16.24 18.51 0.75
CA MET A 205 15.48 19.15 -0.30
C MET A 205 14.24 19.81 0.30
N VAL A 206 14.05 21.09 0.00
CA VAL A 206 12.89 21.89 0.37
C VAL A 206 11.97 21.96 -0.84
N HIS A 207 10.71 21.56 -0.64
CA HIS A 207 9.69 21.58 -1.69
C HIS A 207 8.72 22.74 -1.45
N VAL A 208 8.88 23.81 -2.23
CA VAL A 208 8.03 25.00 -2.15
C VAL A 208 6.90 24.88 -3.17
N VAL A 209 5.66 24.90 -2.68
CA VAL A 209 4.44 24.77 -3.47
C VAL A 209 3.79 26.14 -3.67
N LYS A 210 3.45 26.47 -4.92
CA LYS A 210 2.74 27.68 -5.34
C LYS A 210 1.54 27.29 -6.20
N ILE A 211 0.34 27.43 -5.65
CA ILE A 211 -0.92 27.18 -6.35
C ILE A 211 -1.60 28.53 -6.61
N PRO A 212 -1.80 28.94 -7.88
CA PRO A 212 -2.47 30.20 -8.21
C PRO A 212 -3.90 30.30 -7.63
N LYS A 213 -4.38 31.52 -7.42
CA LYS A 213 -5.67 31.79 -6.74
C LYS A 213 -6.87 31.37 -7.59
N GLU A 214 -6.73 31.51 -8.90
CA GLU A 214 -7.69 31.14 -9.93
C GLU A 214 -7.95 29.63 -10.01
N ILE A 215 -7.03 28.81 -9.50
CA ILE A 215 -7.19 27.36 -9.50
C ILE A 215 -8.04 26.94 -8.31
N VAL A 216 -9.28 26.56 -8.59
CA VAL A 216 -10.23 26.05 -7.60
C VAL A 216 -10.15 24.53 -7.55
N GLY A 217 -10.01 23.97 -6.35
CA GLY A 217 -10.04 22.51 -6.11
C GLY A 217 -8.69 21.91 -5.74
N PHE A 218 -8.60 20.58 -5.85
CA PHE A 218 -7.38 19.83 -5.55
C PHE A 218 -6.49 19.74 -6.78
N VAL A 219 -5.20 20.06 -6.62
CA VAL A 219 -4.17 19.85 -7.64
C VAL A 219 -3.08 18.93 -7.14
N THR A 220 -2.53 18.11 -8.03
CA THR A 220 -1.39 17.24 -7.72
C THR A 220 -0.14 18.08 -7.52
N VAL A 221 0.39 18.11 -6.28
CA VAL A 221 1.62 18.84 -5.94
C VAL A 221 2.87 17.99 -6.13
N GLY A 222 2.73 16.67 -6.15
CA GLY A 222 3.81 15.74 -6.44
C GLY A 222 3.46 14.31 -6.07
N THR A 223 4.45 13.44 -6.24
CA THR A 223 4.40 12.03 -5.88
C THR A 223 5.55 11.70 -4.95
N TYR A 224 5.42 10.64 -4.16
CA TYR A 224 6.52 10.10 -3.39
C TYR A 224 6.66 8.60 -3.56
N THR A 225 7.87 8.11 -3.36
CA THR A 225 8.16 6.68 -3.29
C THR A 225 8.91 6.35 -2.01
N SER A 226 8.64 5.18 -1.44
CA SER A 226 9.38 4.67 -0.29
C SER A 226 9.26 3.14 -0.22
N SER A 227 10.19 2.51 0.49
CA SER A 227 10.16 1.09 0.78
C SER A 227 10.51 0.83 2.24
N CYS A 228 9.73 0.00 2.92
CA CYS A 228 10.03 -0.42 4.28
C CYS A 228 9.53 -1.84 4.56
N LYS A 229 9.92 -2.39 5.72
CA LYS A 229 9.33 -3.60 6.27
C LYS A 229 8.17 -3.22 7.18
N ILE A 230 7.03 -3.86 7.01
CA ILE A 230 5.86 -3.68 7.87
C ILE A 230 5.51 -5.02 8.49
N GLU A 231 5.48 -5.05 9.82
CA GLU A 231 5.09 -6.24 10.59
C GLU A 231 3.58 -6.48 10.51
N HIS A 232 2.79 -5.42 10.33
CA HIS A 232 1.36 -5.48 10.43
C HIS A 232 0.65 -4.88 9.22
N MET A 233 0.55 -5.66 8.14
CA MET A 233 -0.32 -5.33 7.02
C MET A 233 -1.79 -5.22 7.45
N PRO A 234 -2.62 -4.36 6.82
CA PRO A 234 -4.04 -4.21 7.17
C PRO A 234 -4.88 -5.47 6.91
N LEU A 235 -4.33 -6.43 6.18
CA LEU A 235 -4.95 -7.72 5.93
C LEU A 235 -3.96 -8.84 6.23
N LEU A 236 -4.49 -10.01 6.56
CA LEU A 236 -3.77 -11.27 6.64
C LEU A 236 -4.23 -12.13 5.47
N LEU A 237 -3.25 -12.69 4.76
CA LEU A 237 -3.47 -13.60 3.64
C LEU A 237 -2.78 -14.92 3.98
N GLU A 238 -3.58 -15.97 4.09
CA GLU A 238 -3.09 -17.31 4.39
C GLU A 238 -3.44 -18.26 3.26
N GLN A 239 -2.50 -19.14 2.92
CA GLN A 239 -2.68 -20.18 1.93
C GLN A 239 -2.43 -21.53 2.58
N LYS A 240 -3.35 -22.46 2.35
CA LYS A 240 -3.19 -23.86 2.69
C LYS A 240 -3.37 -24.71 1.45
N VAL A 241 -2.36 -25.54 1.18
CA VAL A 241 -2.39 -26.53 0.11
C VAL A 241 -2.41 -27.91 0.74
N VAL A 242 -3.44 -28.69 0.45
CA VAL A 242 -3.57 -30.08 0.92
C VAL A 242 -3.48 -31.01 -0.28
N ARG A 243 -2.57 -31.98 -0.20
CA ARG A 243 -2.36 -33.01 -1.21
C ARG A 243 -2.76 -34.36 -0.65
N ASN A 244 -3.58 -35.09 -1.39
CA ASN A 244 -3.95 -36.48 -1.09
C ASN A 244 -3.79 -37.32 -2.36
N LYS A 245 -2.67 -38.03 -2.47
CA LYS A 245 -2.27 -38.78 -3.66
C LYS A 245 -2.22 -37.86 -4.90
N SER A 246 -3.06 -38.13 -5.90
CA SER A 246 -3.22 -37.35 -7.13
C SER A 246 -4.22 -36.21 -7.01
N LYS A 247 -4.89 -36.04 -5.85
CA LYS A 247 -5.83 -34.93 -5.62
C LYS A 247 -5.17 -33.82 -4.82
N LEU A 248 -5.55 -32.59 -5.13
CA LEU A 248 -5.01 -31.39 -4.52
C LEU A 248 -6.14 -30.40 -4.22
N GLN A 249 -6.06 -29.75 -3.07
CA GLN A 249 -7.00 -28.71 -2.64
C GLN A 249 -6.20 -27.49 -2.20
N ILE A 250 -6.59 -26.33 -2.71
CA ILE A 250 -6.01 -25.04 -2.35
C ILE A 250 -7.12 -24.26 -1.64
N ALA A 251 -6.82 -23.75 -0.45
CA ALA A 251 -7.68 -22.86 0.30
C ALA A 251 -6.92 -21.57 0.60
N ILE A 252 -7.55 -20.44 0.30
CA ILE A 252 -7.05 -19.10 0.60
C ILE A 252 -7.98 -18.47 1.62
N GLN A 253 -7.43 -18.06 2.75
CA GLN A 253 -8.14 -17.30 3.76
C GLN A 253 -7.65 -15.86 3.75
N VAL A 254 -8.60 -14.92 3.77
CA VAL A 254 -8.32 -13.49 3.89
C VAL A 254 -9.00 -12.98 5.14
N ARG A 255 -8.26 -12.23 5.96
CA ARG A 255 -8.78 -11.61 7.18
C ARG A 255 -8.43 -10.14 7.25
N SER A 256 -9.45 -9.31 7.51
CA SER A 256 -9.28 -7.88 7.81
C SER A 256 -8.91 -7.70 9.29
N LYS A 257 -8.01 -6.78 9.60
CA LYS A 257 -7.60 -6.53 10.99
C LYS A 257 -8.58 -5.63 11.75
N LEU A 258 -8.69 -5.88 13.06
CA LEU A 258 -9.43 -5.02 13.99
C LEU A 258 -8.76 -3.66 14.26
N THR A 259 -7.55 -3.44 13.75
CA THR A 259 -6.85 -2.14 13.87
C THR A 259 -7.04 -1.26 12.64
N ASN A 260 -7.63 -1.78 11.55
CA ASN A 260 -7.88 -0.99 10.35
C ASN A 260 -8.82 0.18 10.69
N PRO A 261 -8.50 1.42 10.32
CA PRO A 261 -9.37 2.54 10.61
C PRO A 261 -10.57 2.62 9.64
N ASP A 262 -10.47 2.00 8.47
CA ASP A 262 -11.56 1.87 7.50
C ASP A 262 -11.69 0.44 6.96
N GLU A 263 -12.79 0.15 6.29
CA GLU A 263 -13.09 -1.14 5.69
C GLU A 263 -12.29 -1.36 4.40
N LEU A 264 -12.17 -2.63 4.02
CA LEU A 264 -11.52 -3.03 2.78
C LEU A 264 -12.59 -3.35 1.74
N THR A 265 -12.36 -2.92 0.50
CA THR A 265 -13.32 -3.03 -0.61
C THR A 265 -12.65 -3.50 -1.89
N LYS A 266 -13.46 -3.91 -2.87
CA LYS A 266 -13.04 -4.25 -4.24
C LYS A 266 -11.92 -5.29 -4.26
N PHE A 267 -12.15 -6.39 -3.58
CA PHE A 267 -11.20 -7.50 -3.54
C PHE A 267 -11.15 -8.22 -4.88
N THR A 268 -9.94 -8.50 -5.31
CA THR A 268 -9.66 -9.45 -6.39
C THR A 268 -8.57 -10.40 -5.90
N ILE A 269 -8.89 -11.69 -5.84
CA ILE A 269 -7.93 -12.74 -5.50
C ILE A 269 -7.64 -13.52 -6.77
N MET A 270 -6.37 -13.65 -7.09
CA MET A 270 -5.90 -14.45 -8.21
C MET A 270 -4.93 -15.52 -7.69
N VAL A 271 -5.21 -16.78 -8.02
CA VAL A 271 -4.35 -17.91 -7.71
C VAL A 271 -3.85 -18.50 -9.02
N SER A 272 -2.54 -18.50 -9.21
CA SER A 272 -1.89 -19.14 -10.35
C SER A 272 -1.81 -20.66 -10.13
N ILE A 273 -2.18 -21.43 -11.16
CA ILE A 273 -2.21 -22.89 -11.11
C ILE A 273 -0.99 -23.46 -11.86
N PRO A 274 -0.07 -24.14 -11.17
CA PRO A 274 1.18 -24.62 -11.74
C PRO A 274 0.93 -25.67 -12.84
N PRO A 275 1.84 -25.84 -13.82
CA PRO A 275 1.67 -26.74 -14.96
C PRO A 275 1.38 -28.20 -14.59
N ARG A 276 1.87 -28.68 -13.43
CA ARG A 276 1.67 -30.06 -12.95
C ARG A 276 0.21 -30.39 -12.59
N VAL A 277 -0.65 -29.38 -12.43
CA VAL A 277 -2.06 -29.58 -12.13
C VAL A 277 -2.85 -29.67 -13.43
N ASN A 278 -3.66 -30.71 -13.56
CA ASN A 278 -4.51 -30.95 -14.71
C ASN A 278 -5.55 -29.84 -14.85
N SER A 279 -5.45 -29.04 -15.91
CA SER A 279 -6.36 -27.90 -16.14
C SER A 279 -7.83 -28.27 -16.31
N ASN A 280 -8.12 -29.51 -16.71
CA ASN A 280 -9.49 -30.00 -16.91
C ASN A 280 -10.12 -30.50 -15.59
N SER A 281 -9.32 -30.66 -14.54
CA SER A 281 -9.76 -31.16 -13.25
C SER A 281 -10.08 -30.07 -12.23
N ILE A 282 -9.83 -28.80 -12.58
CA ILE A 282 -10.02 -27.67 -11.66
C ILE A 282 -11.50 -27.46 -11.40
N VAL A 283 -11.89 -27.52 -10.12
CA VAL A 283 -13.25 -27.27 -9.64
C VAL A 283 -13.18 -26.28 -8.49
N ILE A 284 -13.92 -25.18 -8.58
CA ILE A 284 -14.05 -24.20 -7.50
C ILE A 284 -15.01 -24.77 -6.46
N VAL A 285 -14.56 -24.82 -5.20
CA VAL A 285 -15.31 -25.43 -4.10
C VAL A 285 -15.96 -24.36 -3.22
N SER A 286 -15.27 -23.25 -2.97
CA SER A 286 -15.81 -22.13 -2.19
C SER A 286 -15.40 -20.77 -2.75
N GLY A 287 -16.22 -19.75 -2.46
CA GLY A 287 -16.08 -18.39 -2.97
C GLY A 287 -17.00 -18.14 -4.16
N GLU A 288 -18.10 -17.43 -3.94
CA GLU A 288 -19.03 -17.05 -5.00
C GLU A 288 -18.32 -16.22 -6.09
N GLY A 289 -18.77 -16.37 -7.34
CA GLY A 289 -18.22 -15.63 -8.47
C GLY A 289 -16.80 -16.03 -8.91
N GLY A 290 -16.23 -17.10 -8.33
CA GLY A 290 -14.94 -17.64 -8.75
C GLY A 290 -14.95 -18.07 -10.23
N LYS A 291 -13.91 -17.70 -10.99
CA LYS A 291 -13.76 -18.02 -12.41
C LYS A 291 -12.41 -18.69 -12.67
N TRP A 292 -12.45 -19.86 -13.31
CA TRP A 292 -11.25 -20.54 -13.81
C TRP A 292 -10.95 -20.09 -15.24
N ASP A 293 -9.78 -19.50 -15.45
CA ASP A 293 -9.25 -19.18 -16.78
C ASP A 293 -8.22 -20.23 -17.19
N ARG A 294 -8.64 -21.14 -18.08
CA ARG A 294 -7.79 -22.22 -18.58
C ARG A 294 -6.58 -21.72 -19.37
N TYR A 295 -6.70 -20.60 -20.09
CA TYR A 295 -5.64 -20.07 -20.94
C TYR A 295 -4.57 -19.38 -20.09
N LYS A 296 -4.98 -18.57 -19.11
CA LYS A 296 -4.06 -17.91 -18.16
C LYS A 296 -3.59 -18.83 -17.02
N ARG A 297 -4.22 -20.00 -16.88
CA ARG A 297 -4.03 -20.94 -15.78
C ARG A 297 -4.17 -20.27 -14.41
N CYS A 298 -5.22 -19.50 -14.21
CA CYS A 298 -5.49 -18.88 -12.92
C CYS A 298 -6.96 -18.93 -12.53
N ILE A 299 -7.21 -18.95 -11.22
CA ILE A 299 -8.54 -18.79 -10.65
C ILE A 299 -8.65 -17.38 -10.11
N THR A 300 -9.74 -16.68 -10.44
CA THR A 300 -10.01 -15.33 -9.98
C THR A 300 -11.30 -15.30 -9.17
N TRP A 301 -11.28 -14.68 -7.98
CA TRP A 301 -12.46 -14.36 -7.18
C TRP A 301 -12.57 -12.85 -7.01
N GLU A 302 -13.80 -12.33 -7.08
CA GLU A 302 -14.13 -10.93 -6.85
C GLU A 302 -15.08 -10.82 -5.66
N ILE A 303 -14.71 -10.02 -4.66
CA ILE A 303 -15.50 -9.84 -3.43
C ILE A 303 -15.63 -8.35 -3.18
N GLU A 304 -16.86 -7.87 -2.99
CA GLU A 304 -17.13 -6.44 -2.96
C GLU A 304 -16.57 -5.76 -1.71
N HIS A 305 -16.76 -6.40 -0.56
CA HIS A 305 -16.55 -5.79 0.75
C HIS A 305 -16.07 -6.81 1.79
N LEU A 306 -15.15 -6.39 2.66
CA LEU A 306 -14.73 -7.15 3.83
C LEU A 306 -14.77 -6.23 5.05
N PRO A 307 -15.80 -6.36 5.92
CA PRO A 307 -15.88 -5.59 7.14
C PRO A 307 -14.66 -5.80 8.04
N LYS A 308 -14.42 -4.81 8.89
CA LYS A 308 -13.33 -4.83 9.85
C LYS A 308 -13.39 -6.05 10.77
N GLY A 309 -12.27 -6.77 10.90
CA GLY A 309 -12.16 -7.94 11.79
C GLY A 309 -12.73 -9.24 11.22
N GLN A 310 -13.45 -9.19 10.11
CA GLN A 310 -14.04 -10.36 9.48
C GLN A 310 -13.04 -11.09 8.57
N SER A 311 -13.38 -12.32 8.22
CA SER A 311 -12.64 -13.16 7.28
C SER A 311 -13.58 -13.87 6.33
N PHE A 312 -13.06 -14.21 5.16
CA PHE A 312 -13.70 -15.15 4.24
C PHE A 312 -12.67 -16.15 3.72
N MET A 313 -13.16 -17.24 3.14
CA MET A 313 -12.33 -18.31 2.58
C MET A 313 -12.81 -18.67 1.17
N VAL A 314 -11.86 -18.77 0.24
CA VAL A 314 -12.08 -19.28 -1.12
C VAL A 314 -11.24 -20.53 -1.34
N SER A 315 -11.75 -21.48 -2.13
CA SER A 315 -11.04 -22.74 -2.33
C SER A 315 -11.35 -23.40 -3.66
N ALA A 316 -10.39 -24.19 -4.13
CA ALA A 316 -10.52 -24.99 -5.34
C ALA A 316 -9.83 -26.34 -5.16
N LYS A 317 -10.31 -27.33 -5.92
CA LYS A 317 -9.75 -28.67 -6.02
C LYS A 317 -9.24 -28.92 -7.44
N GLY A 318 -8.26 -29.79 -7.55
CA GLY A 318 -7.70 -30.25 -8.82
C GLY A 318 -7.05 -31.62 -8.68
N ALA A 319 -6.65 -32.19 -9.80
CA ALA A 319 -5.86 -33.40 -9.89
C ALA A 319 -4.48 -33.09 -10.47
N LEU A 320 -3.46 -33.84 -10.05
CA LEU A 320 -2.13 -33.79 -10.63
C LEU A 320 -2.09 -34.64 -11.90
N ASP A 321 -1.35 -34.17 -12.91
CA ASP A 321 -1.01 -34.98 -14.08
C ASP A 321 0.08 -35.97 -13.67
N ASP A 322 -0.35 -37.18 -13.31
CA ASP A 322 0.50 -38.29 -12.83
C ASP A 322 1.23 -38.99 -13.99
N THR A 323 1.84 -38.21 -14.89
CA THR A 323 2.65 -38.77 -16.00
C THR A 323 4.07 -39.12 -15.59
N SER A 324 4.48 -38.85 -14.34
CA SER A 324 5.80 -39.24 -13.85
C SER A 324 5.78 -40.69 -13.39
N GLU A 325 6.35 -41.60 -14.19
CA GLU A 325 6.51 -43.03 -13.87
C GLU A 325 7.42 -43.30 -12.65
N SER A 326 8.03 -42.27 -12.06
CA SER A 326 8.86 -42.41 -10.86
C SER A 326 8.04 -42.20 -9.58
N PRO A 327 7.89 -43.23 -8.72
CA PRO A 327 7.26 -43.10 -7.40
C PRO A 327 7.99 -42.12 -6.46
N GLU A 328 9.26 -41.78 -6.72
CA GLU A 328 10.01 -40.78 -5.95
C GLU A 328 9.57 -39.33 -6.30
N ALA A 329 9.20 -39.07 -7.56
CA ALA A 329 8.68 -37.77 -8.00
C ALA A 329 7.23 -37.51 -7.52
N ALA A 330 6.52 -38.58 -7.14
CA ALA A 330 5.20 -38.49 -6.53
C ALA A 330 5.26 -38.03 -5.06
N ALA A 331 6.40 -38.21 -4.36
CA ALA A 331 6.52 -37.86 -2.94
C ALA A 331 6.97 -36.41 -2.70
N SER A 332 7.69 -35.78 -3.65
CA SER A 332 8.12 -34.39 -3.47
C SER A 332 7.00 -33.40 -3.81
N ASN A 333 6.84 -32.37 -2.99
CA ASN A 333 6.03 -31.18 -3.28
C ASN A 333 6.78 -30.16 -4.14
N GLU A 334 7.94 -30.56 -4.67
CA GLU A 334 8.82 -29.71 -5.45
C GLU A 334 8.11 -29.25 -6.74
N GLY A 335 7.96 -27.93 -6.92
CA GLY A 335 7.27 -27.34 -8.06
C GLY A 335 5.75 -27.27 -7.96
N LEU A 336 5.18 -27.41 -6.76
CA LEU A 336 3.76 -27.13 -6.47
C LEU A 336 3.59 -25.77 -5.78
N ASP A 337 4.09 -24.72 -6.43
CA ASP A 337 3.91 -23.35 -5.98
C ASP A 337 2.61 -22.80 -6.56
N PHE A 338 1.80 -22.20 -5.69
CA PHE A 338 0.52 -21.58 -6.05
C PHE A 338 0.56 -20.09 -5.74
N PRO A 339 1.28 -19.27 -6.53
CA PRO A 339 1.38 -17.84 -6.28
C PRO A 339 0.00 -17.20 -6.12
N VAL A 340 -0.17 -16.46 -5.02
CA VAL A 340 -1.42 -15.76 -4.72
C VAL A 340 -1.18 -14.27 -4.86
N MET A 341 -2.06 -13.60 -5.59
CA MET A 341 -2.14 -12.15 -5.65
C MET A 341 -3.49 -11.70 -5.12
N LEU A 342 -3.47 -10.80 -4.15
CA LEU A 342 -4.65 -10.14 -3.63
C LEU A 342 -4.57 -8.65 -3.95
N ARG A 343 -5.67 -8.09 -4.45
CA ARG A 343 -5.85 -6.66 -4.63
C ARG A 343 -7.06 -6.18 -3.83
N CYS A 344 -6.97 -5.04 -3.16
CA CYS A 344 -8.11 -4.37 -2.54
C CYS A 344 -7.87 -2.86 -2.39
N THR A 345 -8.89 -2.10 -1.98
CA THR A 345 -8.86 -0.66 -1.72
C THR A 345 -9.44 -0.30 -0.36
N SER A 346 -9.05 0.85 0.19
CA SER A 346 -9.62 1.43 1.42
C SER A 346 -9.48 2.95 1.43
N ASN A 347 -10.29 3.68 2.20
CA ASN A 347 -10.17 5.13 2.36
C ASN A 347 -9.26 5.51 3.55
N ASP A 348 -8.11 4.84 3.61
CA ASP A 348 -7.08 5.07 4.62
C ASP A 348 -5.69 5.14 3.98
N GLN A 349 -4.63 5.20 4.76
CA GLN A 349 -3.24 5.23 4.36
C GLN A 349 -2.48 4.12 5.10
N ILE A 350 -1.66 3.35 4.38
CA ILE A 350 -0.85 2.28 4.99
C ILE A 350 0.49 2.85 5.48
N SER A 351 1.07 3.81 4.73
CA SER A 351 2.35 4.35 5.13
C SER A 351 2.27 5.16 6.43
N PRO A 352 3.36 5.22 7.21
CA PRO A 352 3.45 6.03 8.42
C PRO A 352 3.68 7.53 8.12
N PHE A 353 3.56 7.95 6.85
CA PHE A 353 3.93 9.30 6.43
C PHE A 353 2.80 10.29 6.68
N CYS A 354 3.14 11.41 7.30
CA CYS A 354 2.27 12.56 7.47
C CYS A 354 2.74 13.70 6.58
N PHE A 355 1.80 14.45 6.02
CA PHE A 355 2.07 15.62 5.20
C PHE A 355 1.44 16.87 5.81
N GLY A 356 2.22 17.94 5.84
CA GLY A 356 1.82 19.25 6.37
C GLY A 356 2.32 20.39 5.51
N ALA A 357 1.82 21.58 5.77
CA ALA A 357 2.29 22.81 5.15
C ALA A 357 2.81 23.77 6.20
N VAL A 358 3.94 24.41 5.91
CA VAL A 358 4.46 25.54 6.69
C VAL A 358 4.72 26.74 5.81
N GLN A 359 4.85 27.91 6.43
CA GLN A 359 5.14 29.15 5.74
C GLN A 359 6.44 29.05 4.92
N ALA A 360 6.39 29.47 3.65
CA ALA A 360 7.59 29.58 2.81
C ALA A 360 8.42 30.80 3.19
N SER A 361 9.75 30.67 3.18
CA SER A 361 10.67 31.78 3.47
C SER A 361 10.46 32.94 2.51
N GLY A 362 10.35 34.16 3.04
CA GLY A 362 10.10 35.39 2.27
C GLY A 362 8.63 35.67 1.94
N TYR A 363 7.69 34.83 2.37
CA TYR A 363 6.26 35.01 2.13
C TYR A 363 5.49 34.99 3.45
N PRO A 364 5.21 36.14 4.09
CA PRO A 364 4.46 36.19 5.34
C PRO A 364 3.02 35.71 5.13
N ALA A 365 2.68 34.59 5.78
CA ALA A 365 1.33 34.04 5.82
C ALA A 365 1.19 33.11 7.04
N TYR A 366 0.03 33.13 7.69
CA TYR A 366 -0.32 32.15 8.71
C TYR A 366 -0.85 30.90 8.03
N VAL A 367 -0.04 29.84 7.98
CA VAL A 367 -0.37 28.58 7.30
C VAL A 367 -0.87 27.56 8.31
N SER A 368 -2.07 27.04 8.09
CA SER A 368 -2.57 25.82 8.72
C SER A 368 -2.79 24.74 7.68
N SER A 369 -2.73 23.48 8.10
CA SER A 369 -2.97 22.36 7.18
C SER A 369 -3.77 21.24 7.81
N SER A 370 -4.49 20.49 6.96
CA SER A 370 -5.22 19.28 7.36
C SER A 370 -5.25 18.25 6.24
N ILE A 371 -5.26 16.97 6.60
CA ILE A 371 -5.50 15.87 5.66
C ILE A 371 -7.00 15.60 5.65
N VAL A 372 -7.65 15.81 4.50
CA VAL A 372 -9.11 15.66 4.36
C VAL A 372 -9.52 14.42 3.57
N GLY A 373 -8.56 13.68 3.04
CA GLY A 373 -8.81 12.40 2.37
C GLY A 373 -7.55 11.55 2.32
N LYS A 374 -7.72 10.27 2.63
CA LYS A 374 -6.71 9.23 2.51
C LYS A 374 -7.31 8.09 1.72
N SER A 375 -6.51 7.42 0.92
CA SER A 375 -6.92 6.18 0.27
C SER A 375 -5.71 5.38 -0.16
N PHE A 376 -5.87 4.07 -0.23
CA PHE A 376 -4.87 3.21 -0.84
C PHE A 376 -5.50 2.16 -1.75
N ARG A 377 -4.70 1.68 -2.69
CA ARG A 377 -4.90 0.45 -3.43
C ARG A 377 -3.68 -0.43 -3.21
N ILE A 378 -3.91 -1.65 -2.75
CA ILE A 378 -2.85 -2.59 -2.46
C ILE A 378 -2.85 -3.75 -3.45
N ILE A 379 -1.65 -4.21 -3.82
CA ILE A 379 -1.38 -5.50 -4.43
C ILE A 379 -0.48 -6.27 -3.47
N HIS A 380 -1.02 -7.28 -2.80
CA HIS A 380 -0.33 -8.12 -1.84
C HIS A 380 -0.07 -9.49 -2.47
N ARG A 381 1.17 -9.98 -2.38
CA ARG A 381 1.59 -11.25 -2.98
C ARG A 381 2.06 -12.22 -1.91
N LEU A 382 1.59 -13.44 -2.01
CA LEU A 382 2.14 -14.59 -1.32
C LEU A 382 2.97 -15.38 -2.34
N GLN A 383 4.27 -15.52 -2.04
CA GLN A 383 5.23 -16.25 -2.87
C GLN A 383 5.61 -17.56 -2.19
#